data_AF-A0A8T5QIQ5-F1
#
_entry.id   AF-A0A8T5QIQ5-F1
#
_cell.length_a   1.000
_cell.length_b   1.000
_cell.length_c   1.000
_cell.angle_alpha   90.00
_cell.angle_beta   90.00
_cell.angle_gamma   90.00
#
_symmetry.space_group_name_H-M   'P 1'
#
loop_
_entity.id
_entity.type
_entity.pdbx_description
1 polymer ?
#
loop_
_entity_poly.entity_id
_entity_poly.type
_entity_poly.pdbx_seq_one_letter_code
_entity_poly.pdbx_strand_id
1 'polypeptide(L)'
;MSNSHDSIARDIFQERIKKGLLGPGSDIFVFEKDISEEIIADYPLQRYYTGVLFPEREKVKTFDEKADAELNNETDGEENGVIELGDENPEISPNENGNDNKRKEPNEDDELKISQNTFFPSNIGLTFCVDKNVKELDVEFCFGLYSQINTDVKIKISKEDFDEYINHPSFPFKEIISYDNGYMVLKRKLRGKSRQPRTEEFARFDEFIKSDGFNDSPLKYRFHYFEKLLGRTWKRGEVIVKKTILVSEIANPETIYEESLTKSNDNLLRASYTVRTYSFPKNPGHTYVKIQLANTSDKHPANKFSNANERLNAKSIFQAKIKVIAQELKPYKSYIELNPLDREAEILNYLYKDKFSYGIGHNCSVTWNKSEETIQTTFLPQYDVKDTKNNFSEEDFKDNLNDFLSLNESLDIYSLSHFSDKNQSQIIKQLTSFVDLYGLWI
;
A
#
# COMPACT_ATOMS: atom_id res chain seq x y z
N MET A 1 31.83 -6.07 2.19
CA MET A 1 31.50 -4.97 1.26
C MET A 1 30.09 -5.19 0.72
N SER A 2 29.11 -4.33 1.03
CA SER A 2 27.83 -4.38 0.33
C SER A 2 28.05 -3.90 -1.09
N ASN A 3 27.87 -4.76 -2.09
CA ASN A 3 27.92 -4.35 -3.49
C ASN A 3 26.91 -3.23 -3.71
N SER A 4 27.39 -2.01 -3.94
CA SER A 4 26.55 -0.83 -4.21
C SER A 4 25.57 -1.07 -5.37
N HIS A 5 25.94 -1.93 -6.32
CA HIS A 5 25.08 -2.36 -7.41
C HIS A 5 23.90 -3.23 -6.97
N ASP A 6 24.07 -4.11 -5.98
CA ASP A 6 23.00 -4.99 -5.50
C ASP A 6 21.95 -4.20 -4.70
N SER A 7 22.38 -3.18 -3.95
CA SER A 7 21.44 -2.25 -3.29
C SER A 7 20.61 -1.46 -4.29
N ILE A 8 21.21 -0.97 -5.38
CA ILE A 8 20.49 -0.22 -6.42
C ILE A 8 19.46 -1.10 -7.11
N ALA A 9 19.83 -2.33 -7.48
CA ALA A 9 18.90 -3.27 -8.10
C ALA A 9 17.71 -3.59 -7.17
N ARG A 10 17.99 -3.90 -5.90
CA ARG A 10 16.95 -4.15 -4.89
C ARG A 10 15.98 -2.98 -4.77
N ASP A 11 16.50 -1.75 -4.65
CA ASP A 11 15.68 -0.57 -4.43
C ASP A 11 14.79 -0.27 -5.66
N ILE A 12 15.29 -0.51 -6.87
CA ILE A 12 14.49 -0.43 -8.11
C ILE A 12 13.33 -1.42 -8.10
N PHE A 13 13.58 -2.69 -7.73
CA PHE A 13 12.52 -3.71 -7.65
C PHE A 13 11.50 -3.38 -6.57
N GLN A 14 11.97 -2.95 -5.39
CA GLN A 14 11.09 -2.58 -4.28
C GLN A 14 10.18 -1.41 -4.66
N GLU A 15 10.73 -0.35 -5.25
CA GLU A 15 9.92 0.79 -5.68
C GLU A 15 8.95 0.41 -6.80
N ARG A 16 9.33 -0.47 -7.73
CA ARG A 16 8.42 -0.99 -8.75
C ARG A 16 7.26 -1.79 -8.15
N ILE A 17 7.54 -2.66 -7.18
CA ILE A 17 6.52 -3.45 -6.47
C ILE A 17 5.59 -2.52 -5.69
N LYS A 18 6.15 -1.54 -4.97
CA LYS A 18 5.40 -0.55 -4.20
C LYS A 18 4.47 0.26 -5.10
N LYS A 19 4.98 0.78 -6.21
CA LYS A 19 4.18 1.50 -7.20
C LYS A 19 3.10 0.61 -7.80
N GLY A 20 3.42 -0.64 -8.14
CA GLY A 20 2.48 -1.57 -8.75
C GLY A 20 1.37 -2.08 -7.81
N LEU A 21 1.67 -2.36 -6.54
CA LEU A 21 0.71 -2.96 -5.61
C LEU A 21 -0.04 -1.93 -4.77
N LEU A 22 0.69 -0.96 -4.20
CA LEU A 22 0.13 0.06 -3.31
C LEU A 22 -0.19 1.34 -4.09
N GLY A 23 0.71 1.75 -5.00
CA GLY A 23 0.63 3.03 -5.67
C GLY A 23 0.90 4.23 -4.74
N PRO A 24 0.69 5.46 -5.22
CA PRO A 24 0.58 5.81 -6.65
C PRO A 24 1.89 5.57 -7.42
N GLY A 25 1.88 5.82 -8.74
CA GLY A 25 3.05 5.85 -9.63
C GLY A 25 3.23 4.62 -10.52
N SER A 26 2.21 3.79 -10.69
CA SER A 26 2.32 2.55 -11.48
C SER A 26 2.23 2.76 -13.00
N ASP A 27 1.61 3.86 -13.46
CA ASP A 27 1.37 4.12 -14.89
C ASP A 27 2.35 5.18 -15.44
N ILE A 28 2.42 5.28 -16.76
CA ILE A 28 3.39 6.12 -17.47
C ILE A 28 2.95 7.59 -17.60
N PHE A 29 1.82 7.98 -17.00
CA PHE A 29 1.20 9.28 -17.24
C PHE A 29 1.95 10.45 -16.60
N VAL A 30 2.55 10.28 -15.43
CA VAL A 30 3.08 11.41 -14.65
C VAL A 30 4.56 11.27 -14.31
N PHE A 31 5.23 12.41 -14.13
CA PHE A 31 6.56 12.45 -13.51
C PHE A 31 6.45 12.19 -12.00
N GLU A 32 7.54 11.74 -11.39
CA GLU A 32 7.60 11.46 -9.95
C GLU A 32 7.16 12.65 -9.07
N LYS A 33 7.51 13.87 -9.49
CA LYS A 33 7.14 15.11 -8.81
C LYS A 33 5.63 15.39 -8.79
N ASP A 34 4.88 14.79 -9.71
CA ASP A 34 3.44 15.05 -9.91
C ASP A 34 2.59 13.81 -9.49
N ILE A 35 3.18 12.88 -8.74
CA ILE A 35 2.58 11.59 -8.37
C ILE A 35 1.33 11.73 -7.47
N SER A 36 1.20 12.86 -6.76
CA SER A 36 0.02 13.15 -5.94
C SER A 36 -1.26 13.26 -6.78
N GLU A 37 -1.11 13.72 -8.03
CA GLU A 37 -2.16 13.99 -9.02
C GLU A 37 -2.07 13.02 -10.20
N GLU A 38 -1.66 11.77 -9.96
CA GLU A 38 -1.46 10.79 -11.03
C GLU A 38 -2.70 10.57 -11.88
N ILE A 39 -2.47 10.18 -13.13
CA ILE A 39 -3.51 9.74 -14.05
C ILE A 39 -3.22 8.28 -14.39
N ILE A 40 -4.26 7.45 -14.38
CA ILE A 40 -4.18 6.04 -14.75
C ILE A 40 -5.24 5.71 -15.79
N ALA A 41 -4.94 4.78 -16.69
CA ALA A 41 -5.87 4.37 -17.75
C ALA A 41 -6.92 3.33 -17.26
N ASP A 42 -6.55 2.50 -16.29
CA ASP A 42 -7.40 1.40 -15.82
C ASP A 42 -8.18 1.80 -14.57
N TYR A 43 -9.14 0.96 -14.17
CA TYR A 43 -9.84 1.11 -12.90
C TYR A 43 -8.84 1.06 -11.73
N PRO A 44 -8.87 2.05 -10.81
CA PRO A 44 -8.01 2.05 -9.63
C PRO A 44 -7.97 0.71 -8.86
N LEU A 45 -9.11 0.03 -8.71
CA LEU A 45 -9.25 -1.26 -8.02
C LEU A 45 -8.72 -2.46 -8.81
N GLN A 46 -8.56 -2.35 -10.12
CA GLN A 46 -7.86 -3.36 -10.92
C GLN A 46 -6.35 -3.16 -10.91
N ARG A 47 -5.90 -1.94 -10.58
CA ARG A 47 -4.50 -1.54 -10.60
C ARG A 47 -3.83 -1.68 -9.24
N TYR A 48 -4.50 -1.26 -8.16
CA TYR A 48 -3.96 -1.29 -6.80
C TYR A 48 -4.65 -2.37 -5.96
N TYR A 49 -3.83 -3.16 -5.27
CA TYR A 49 -4.25 -4.35 -4.55
C TYR A 49 -4.19 -4.19 -3.03
N THR A 50 -3.46 -3.21 -2.52
CA THR A 50 -3.28 -3.00 -1.08
C THR A 50 -3.44 -1.53 -0.70
N GLY A 51 -3.66 -1.25 0.58
CA GLY A 51 -3.94 0.09 1.05
C GLY A 51 -5.31 0.64 0.67
N VAL A 52 -6.25 -0.22 0.27
CA VAL A 52 -7.59 0.17 -0.17
C VAL A 52 -8.60 -0.05 0.95
N LEU A 53 -9.42 0.95 1.26
CA LEU A 53 -10.58 0.83 2.15
C LEU A 53 -11.87 0.91 1.34
N PHE A 54 -12.61 -0.20 1.32
CA PHE A 54 -13.85 -0.33 0.56
C PHE A 54 -15.05 0.19 1.36
N PRO A 55 -16.09 0.72 0.70
CA PRO A 55 -17.37 0.97 1.35
C PRO A 55 -18.00 -0.36 1.81
N GLU A 56 -18.86 -0.31 2.83
CA GLU A 56 -19.60 -1.50 3.26
C GLU A 56 -20.45 -2.07 2.12
N ARG A 57 -20.39 -3.39 1.91
CA ARG A 57 -21.24 -4.10 0.96
C ARG A 57 -22.64 -4.26 1.54
N GLU A 58 -23.67 -4.06 0.72
CA GLU A 58 -25.05 -4.38 1.13
C GLU A 58 -25.18 -5.86 1.49
N LYS A 59 -25.95 -6.14 2.55
CA LYS A 59 -26.21 -7.52 2.96
C LYS A 59 -27.24 -8.16 2.05
N VAL A 60 -26.93 -9.36 1.60
CA VAL A 60 -27.81 -10.21 0.80
C VAL A 60 -28.55 -11.18 1.72
N LYS A 61 -29.83 -11.49 1.45
CA LYS A 61 -30.67 -12.24 2.38
C LYS A 61 -30.66 -13.74 2.13
N THR A 62 -30.47 -14.16 0.88
CA THR A 62 -30.50 -15.58 0.49
C THR A 62 -29.19 -16.01 -0.18
N PHE A 63 -28.96 -17.32 -0.19
CA PHE A 63 -27.81 -17.91 -0.91
C PHE A 63 -27.92 -17.69 -2.41
N ASP A 64 -29.12 -17.79 -2.98
CA ASP A 64 -29.36 -17.58 -4.40
C ASP A 64 -29.02 -16.13 -4.80
N GLU A 65 -29.49 -15.14 -4.05
CA GLU A 65 -29.16 -13.74 -4.30
C GLU A 65 -27.64 -13.49 -4.17
N LYS A 66 -26.94 -14.24 -3.30
CA LYS A 66 -25.49 -14.12 -3.12
C LYS A 66 -24.75 -14.70 -4.32
N ALA A 67 -25.15 -15.88 -4.78
CA ALA A 67 -24.59 -16.53 -5.96
C ALA A 67 -24.82 -15.66 -7.20
N ASP A 68 -26.02 -15.11 -7.37
CA ASP A 68 -26.35 -14.17 -8.45
C ASP A 68 -25.48 -12.91 -8.36
N ALA A 69 -25.28 -12.35 -7.16
CA ALA A 69 -24.43 -11.18 -6.98
C ALA A 69 -22.96 -11.48 -7.30
N GLU A 70 -22.45 -12.66 -6.96
CA GLU A 70 -21.09 -13.09 -7.29
C GLU A 70 -20.92 -13.28 -8.80
N LEU A 71 -21.88 -13.96 -9.46
CA LEU A 71 -21.89 -14.14 -10.91
C LEU A 71 -21.90 -12.79 -11.65
N ASN A 72 -22.75 -11.85 -11.23
CA ASN A 72 -22.80 -10.50 -11.81
C ASN A 72 -21.46 -9.74 -11.67
N ASN A 73 -20.74 -9.93 -10.55
CA ASN A 73 -19.46 -9.27 -10.34
C ASN A 73 -18.35 -9.86 -11.22
N GLU A 74 -18.42 -11.15 -11.55
CA GLU A 74 -17.49 -11.81 -12.47
C GLU A 74 -17.73 -11.36 -13.91
N THR A 75 -19.00 -11.29 -14.35
CA THR A 75 -19.35 -10.81 -15.70
C THR A 75 -18.98 -9.34 -15.91
N ASP A 76 -19.18 -8.49 -14.90
CA ASP A 76 -18.74 -7.07 -14.92
C ASP A 76 -17.21 -6.94 -15.12
N GLY A 77 -16.44 -7.95 -14.68
CA GLY A 77 -14.99 -8.01 -14.81
C GLY A 77 -14.50 -8.42 -16.20
N GLU A 78 -15.21 -9.33 -16.87
CA GLU A 78 -14.84 -9.87 -18.18
C GLU A 78 -15.13 -8.90 -19.35
N GLU A 79 -16.21 -8.11 -19.28
CA GLU A 79 -16.56 -7.10 -20.30
C GLU A 79 -15.52 -5.96 -20.44
N ASN A 80 -14.56 -5.82 -19.51
CA ASN A 80 -13.62 -4.70 -19.46
C ASN A 80 -12.13 -5.10 -19.64
N GLY A 81 -11.81 -6.38 -19.85
CA GLY A 81 -10.43 -6.91 -19.98
C GLY A 81 -9.84 -6.87 -21.40
N VAL A 82 -10.67 -6.60 -22.41
CA VAL A 82 -10.25 -6.27 -23.78
C VAL A 82 -10.29 -4.73 -23.88
N ILE A 83 -9.53 -4.11 -24.80
CA ILE A 83 -9.82 -2.72 -25.20
C ILE A 83 -11.18 -2.75 -25.93
N GLU A 84 -12.24 -2.90 -25.16
CA GLU A 84 -13.62 -2.99 -25.59
C GLU A 84 -14.37 -1.91 -24.83
N LEU A 85 -14.83 -0.96 -25.63
CA LEU A 85 -15.70 0.10 -25.18
C LEU A 85 -17.03 -0.62 -24.98
N GLY A 86 -17.42 -0.84 -23.71
CA GLY A 86 -18.31 -1.92 -23.26
C GLY A 86 -19.71 -2.02 -23.86
N ASP A 87 -20.64 -2.67 -23.20
CA ASP A 87 -22.11 -2.73 -23.39
C ASP A 87 -22.53 -3.81 -22.37
N GLU A 88 -23.68 -3.84 -21.69
CA GLU A 88 -25.04 -3.92 -22.22
C GLU A 88 -26.15 -3.52 -21.20
N ASN A 89 -27.39 -3.44 -21.70
CA ASN A 89 -28.66 -3.35 -20.94
C ASN A 89 -29.22 -4.76 -20.64
N PRO A 90 -29.95 -4.97 -19.52
CA PRO A 90 -30.48 -6.29 -19.15
C PRO A 90 -31.93 -6.53 -19.59
N GLU A 91 -32.25 -7.76 -20.01
CA GLU A 91 -33.62 -8.30 -20.07
C GLU A 91 -33.86 -9.31 -18.94
N ILE A 92 -35.02 -9.21 -18.29
CA ILE A 92 -35.45 -9.99 -17.10
C ILE A 92 -36.53 -10.99 -17.52
N SER A 93 -36.52 -12.22 -17.00
CA SER A 93 -37.74 -13.02 -16.70
C SER A 93 -37.50 -14.12 -15.63
N PRO A 94 -38.54 -14.60 -14.88
CA PRO A 94 -38.40 -15.07 -13.50
C PRO A 94 -38.87 -16.52 -13.18
N ASN A 95 -38.77 -16.88 -11.89
CA ASN A 95 -39.46 -17.95 -11.09
C ASN A 95 -38.83 -19.37 -11.12
N GLU A 96 -38.84 -20.23 -10.07
CA GLU A 96 -39.51 -20.28 -8.74
C GLU A 96 -38.94 -21.42 -7.85
N ASN A 97 -38.94 -21.20 -6.51
CA ASN A 97 -39.25 -22.09 -5.36
C ASN A 97 -38.59 -23.48 -5.10
N GLY A 98 -38.13 -23.69 -3.85
CA GLY A 98 -38.18 -25.03 -3.20
C GLY A 98 -37.34 -25.36 -1.95
N ASN A 99 -37.67 -24.78 -0.79
CA ASN A 99 -37.70 -25.36 0.59
C ASN A 99 -36.63 -26.32 1.21
N ASP A 100 -36.07 -25.82 2.34
CA ASP A 100 -36.06 -26.36 3.73
C ASP A 100 -34.99 -27.33 4.33
N ASN A 101 -34.41 -26.81 5.44
CA ASN A 101 -34.10 -27.41 6.77
C ASN A 101 -32.70 -27.95 7.20
N LYS A 102 -32.03 -27.11 8.01
CA LYS A 102 -31.40 -27.31 9.35
C LYS A 102 -30.15 -28.20 9.54
N ARG A 103 -29.07 -27.54 10.04
CA ARG A 103 -28.38 -27.79 11.34
C ARG A 103 -27.55 -26.55 11.73
N LYS A 104 -27.53 -26.17 13.02
CA LYS A 104 -26.81 -24.99 13.53
C LYS A 104 -25.31 -25.26 13.62
N GLU A 105 -24.59 -24.79 12.62
CA GLU A 105 -23.15 -24.53 12.61
C GLU A 105 -22.88 -23.08 13.08
N PRO A 106 -21.62 -22.70 13.41
CA PRO A 106 -21.29 -21.34 13.88
C PRO A 106 -21.94 -20.31 12.96
N ASN A 107 -22.61 -19.28 13.53
CA ASN A 107 -23.43 -18.34 12.77
C ASN A 107 -22.71 -17.89 11.49
N GLU A 108 -23.31 -18.17 10.33
CA GLU A 108 -22.81 -17.80 8.99
C GLU A 108 -22.42 -16.32 8.90
N ASP A 109 -23.09 -15.47 9.68
CA ASP A 109 -22.85 -14.03 9.80
C ASP A 109 -21.42 -13.70 10.29
N ASP A 110 -20.75 -14.61 11.01
CA ASP A 110 -19.37 -14.41 11.50
C ASP A 110 -18.32 -14.93 10.49
N GLU A 111 -18.57 -16.03 9.77
CA GLU A 111 -17.72 -16.44 8.64
C GLU A 111 -17.82 -15.49 7.43
N LEU A 112 -19.01 -14.95 7.16
CA LEU A 112 -19.23 -13.91 6.15
C LEU A 112 -18.51 -12.60 6.51
N LYS A 113 -18.50 -12.19 7.79
CA LYS A 113 -17.72 -11.02 8.24
C LYS A 113 -16.21 -11.25 8.12
N ILE A 114 -15.72 -12.46 8.42
CA ILE A 114 -14.29 -12.79 8.32
C ILE A 114 -13.86 -12.81 6.84
N SER A 115 -14.65 -13.42 5.95
CA SER A 115 -14.33 -13.47 4.51
C SER A 115 -14.43 -12.11 3.81
N GLN A 116 -15.45 -11.29 4.11
CA GLN A 116 -15.62 -9.97 3.50
C GLN A 116 -14.53 -8.98 3.94
N ASN A 117 -14.14 -8.96 5.22
CA ASN A 117 -13.05 -8.10 5.69
C ASN A 117 -11.67 -8.52 5.18
N THR A 118 -11.49 -9.79 4.77
CA THR A 118 -10.20 -10.29 4.30
C THR A 118 -9.85 -9.73 2.91
N PHE A 119 -10.82 -9.65 2.01
CA PHE A 119 -10.60 -9.17 0.64
C PHE A 119 -11.01 -7.71 0.42
N PHE A 120 -12.00 -7.23 1.17
CA PHE A 120 -12.54 -5.87 1.03
C PHE A 120 -12.53 -5.15 2.38
N PRO A 121 -11.34 -4.90 2.97
CA PRO A 121 -11.25 -4.23 4.25
C PRO A 121 -11.87 -2.84 4.16
N SER A 122 -12.71 -2.48 5.12
CA SER A 122 -13.33 -1.14 5.19
C SER A 122 -12.60 -0.19 6.12
N ASN A 123 -11.58 -0.67 6.83
CA ASN A 123 -10.85 0.12 7.82
C ASN A 123 -9.42 -0.39 8.04
N ILE A 124 -8.57 0.52 8.51
CA ILE A 124 -7.26 0.22 9.08
C ILE A 124 -7.16 0.77 10.49
N GLY A 125 -6.37 0.12 11.33
CA GLY A 125 -6.12 0.56 12.69
C GLY A 125 -4.65 0.64 13.02
N LEU A 126 -4.32 1.57 13.90
CA LEU A 126 -3.02 1.72 14.51
C LEU A 126 -3.21 1.67 16.02
N THR A 127 -2.59 0.70 16.69
CA THR A 127 -2.53 0.66 18.16
C THR A 127 -1.11 0.82 18.63
N PHE A 128 -0.89 1.75 19.54
CA PHE A 128 0.42 2.08 20.07
C PHE A 128 0.29 2.49 21.53
N CYS A 129 1.43 2.70 22.18
CA CYS A 129 1.48 3.00 23.60
C CYS A 129 2.22 4.30 23.85
N VAL A 130 1.67 5.14 24.71
CA VAL A 130 2.25 6.42 25.15
C VAL A 130 2.30 6.49 26.67
N ASP A 131 3.09 7.41 27.19
CA ASP A 131 3.07 7.72 28.62
C ASP A 131 1.68 8.19 29.06
N LYS A 132 1.28 7.82 30.27
CA LYS A 132 -0.02 8.21 30.87
C LYS A 132 -0.25 9.72 30.91
N ASN A 133 0.82 10.53 30.88
CA ASN A 133 0.72 11.98 30.95
C ASN A 133 0.37 12.63 29.61
N VAL A 134 0.47 11.89 28.50
CA VAL A 134 0.11 12.37 27.16
C VAL A 134 -1.41 12.47 27.05
N LYS A 135 -1.90 13.69 26.80
CA LYS A 135 -3.33 13.99 26.68
C LYS A 135 -3.80 14.24 25.26
N GLU A 136 -2.88 14.64 24.38
CA GLU A 136 -3.15 15.04 23.01
C GLU A 136 -2.12 14.39 22.09
N LEU A 137 -2.54 14.12 20.86
CA LEU A 137 -1.72 13.51 19.82
C LEU A 137 -1.98 14.21 18.50
N ASP A 138 -0.91 14.54 17.79
CA ASP A 138 -1.01 15.03 16.42
C ASP A 138 -1.06 13.86 15.45
N VAL A 139 -2.17 13.79 14.71
CA VAL A 139 -2.49 12.70 13.80
C VAL A 139 -2.73 13.25 12.41
N GLU A 140 -2.10 12.60 11.43
CA GLU A 140 -2.27 12.87 10.02
C GLU A 140 -2.90 11.64 9.36
N PHE A 141 -4.08 11.86 8.77
CA PHE A 141 -4.76 10.88 7.92
C PHE A 141 -4.48 11.24 6.47
N CYS A 142 -3.80 10.35 5.74
CA CYS A 142 -3.51 10.52 4.32
C CYS A 142 -4.22 9.44 3.51
N PHE A 143 -4.81 9.80 2.38
CA PHE A 143 -5.35 8.83 1.43
C PHE A 143 -5.50 9.46 0.03
N GLY A 144 -5.62 8.61 -0.99
CA GLY A 144 -5.94 8.99 -2.36
C GLY A 144 -7.39 8.68 -2.70
N LEU A 145 -8.02 9.59 -3.43
CA LEU A 145 -9.34 9.38 -4.04
C LEU A 145 -9.18 9.45 -5.56
N TYR A 146 -9.91 8.62 -6.30
CA TYR A 146 -9.84 8.64 -7.76
C TYR A 146 -11.18 9.08 -8.34
N SER A 147 -11.11 10.04 -9.25
CA SER A 147 -12.26 10.52 -10.02
C SER A 147 -11.99 10.35 -11.51
N GLN A 148 -13.03 9.99 -12.25
CA GLN A 148 -12.91 9.88 -13.70
C GLN A 148 -12.83 11.29 -14.31
N ILE A 149 -11.88 11.49 -15.22
CA ILE A 149 -11.71 12.77 -15.91
C ILE A 149 -12.01 12.64 -17.39
N ASN A 150 -12.60 13.69 -17.95
CA ASN A 150 -12.91 13.80 -19.38
C ASN A 150 -12.16 14.93 -20.08
N THR A 151 -11.58 15.84 -19.30
CA THR A 151 -10.79 17.01 -19.74
C THR A 151 -9.44 16.98 -19.03
N ASP A 152 -8.48 17.74 -19.57
CA ASP A 152 -7.14 17.90 -18.98
C ASP A 152 -6.36 16.59 -18.80
N VAL A 153 -6.68 15.59 -19.63
CA VAL A 153 -5.94 14.32 -19.67
C VAL A 153 -4.56 14.60 -20.26
N LYS A 154 -3.50 14.24 -19.52
CA LYS A 154 -2.11 14.49 -19.91
C LYS A 154 -1.24 13.26 -19.69
N ILE A 155 -0.29 13.02 -20.58
CA ILE A 155 0.66 11.92 -20.49
C ILE A 155 2.09 12.44 -20.65
N LYS A 156 2.99 11.96 -19.79
CA LYS A 156 4.41 12.27 -19.84
C LYS A 156 5.00 11.78 -21.16
N ILE A 157 5.68 12.68 -21.87
CA ILE A 157 6.35 12.36 -23.13
C ILE A 157 7.58 13.26 -23.32
N SER A 158 8.60 12.75 -24.00
CA SER A 158 9.74 13.58 -24.41
C SER A 158 9.33 14.57 -25.51
N LYS A 159 10.09 15.66 -25.67
CA LYS A 159 9.82 16.63 -26.74
C LYS A 159 10.02 16.00 -28.13
N GLU A 160 11.07 15.19 -28.27
CA GLU A 160 11.39 14.45 -29.49
C GLU A 160 10.24 13.53 -29.90
N ASP A 161 9.75 12.70 -28.97
CA ASP A 161 8.64 11.78 -29.26
C ASP A 161 7.33 12.53 -29.58
N PHE A 162 7.08 13.69 -28.95
CA PHE A 162 5.92 14.52 -29.28
C PHE A 162 6.02 15.11 -30.69
N ASP A 163 7.20 15.58 -31.09
CA ASP A 163 7.43 16.21 -32.39
C ASP A 163 7.19 15.21 -33.54
N GLU A 164 7.40 13.91 -33.33
CA GLU A 164 7.01 12.85 -34.28
C GLU A 164 5.50 12.90 -34.63
N TYR A 165 4.61 13.15 -33.66
CA TYR A 165 3.17 13.26 -33.92
C TYR A 165 2.84 14.48 -34.77
N ILE A 166 3.45 15.62 -34.46
CA ILE A 166 3.15 16.89 -35.13
C ILE A 166 3.76 16.94 -36.53
N ASN A 167 4.94 16.35 -36.72
CA ASN A 167 5.64 16.32 -38.00
C ASN A 167 5.09 15.22 -38.93
N HIS A 168 4.39 14.22 -38.40
CA HIS A 168 3.82 13.13 -39.21
C HIS A 168 2.86 13.64 -40.30
N PRO A 169 3.10 13.39 -41.61
CA PRO A 169 2.30 13.99 -42.68
C PRO A 169 0.80 13.70 -42.61
N SER A 170 0.43 12.49 -42.21
CA SER A 170 -0.96 12.00 -42.22
C SER A 170 -1.62 11.87 -40.84
N PHE A 171 -0.97 12.28 -39.75
CA PHE A 171 -1.57 12.14 -38.42
C PHE A 171 -2.78 13.09 -38.27
N PRO A 172 -4.01 12.57 -38.06
CA PRO A 172 -5.23 13.37 -38.18
C PRO A 172 -5.56 14.20 -36.93
N PHE A 173 -4.88 13.99 -35.81
CA PHE A 173 -5.26 14.54 -34.49
C PHE A 173 -4.30 15.63 -33.96
N LYS A 174 -3.52 16.27 -34.84
CA LYS A 174 -2.56 17.32 -34.45
C LYS A 174 -3.19 18.49 -33.70
N GLU A 175 -4.41 18.86 -34.04
CA GLU A 175 -5.09 20.04 -33.46
C GLU A 175 -5.58 19.81 -32.03
N ILE A 176 -5.87 18.55 -31.67
CA ILE A 176 -6.45 18.17 -30.38
C ILE A 176 -5.40 17.80 -29.33
N ILE A 177 -4.12 17.70 -29.72
CA ILE A 177 -3.00 17.52 -28.80
C ILE A 177 -2.18 18.81 -28.66
N SER A 178 -1.53 18.99 -27.52
CA SER A 178 -0.55 20.04 -27.28
C SER A 178 0.56 19.55 -26.38
N TYR A 179 1.73 20.18 -26.48
CA TYR A 179 2.85 19.92 -25.60
C TYR A 179 2.96 21.02 -24.54
N ASP A 180 2.93 20.64 -23.27
CA ASP A 180 3.11 21.54 -22.14
C ASP A 180 4.01 20.89 -21.08
N ASN A 181 5.14 21.55 -20.76
CA ASN A 181 6.03 21.18 -19.65
C ASN A 181 6.40 19.68 -19.54
N GLY A 182 6.66 19.00 -20.67
CA GLY A 182 6.99 17.56 -20.68
C GLY A 182 5.80 16.62 -20.78
N TYR A 183 4.61 17.16 -21.06
CA TYR A 183 3.37 16.42 -21.21
C TYR A 183 2.73 16.62 -22.58
N MET A 184 2.17 15.55 -23.15
CA MET A 184 1.17 15.64 -24.20
C MET A 184 -0.21 15.75 -23.54
N VAL A 185 -0.90 16.84 -23.82
CA VAL A 185 -2.22 17.16 -23.26
C VAL A 185 -3.28 16.97 -24.34
N LEU A 186 -4.33 16.21 -24.03
CA LEU A 186 -5.49 16.05 -24.89
C LEU A 186 -6.52 17.16 -24.57
N LYS A 187 -6.69 18.11 -25.50
CA LYS A 187 -7.58 19.26 -25.31
C LYS A 187 -9.06 18.86 -25.25
N ARG A 188 -9.44 17.83 -26.00
CA ARG A 188 -10.80 17.28 -26.05
C ARG A 188 -10.77 15.81 -26.45
N LYS A 189 -11.78 15.05 -26.01
CA LYS A 189 -12.01 13.69 -26.51
C LYS A 189 -12.35 13.66 -28.00
N LEU A 190 -12.08 12.50 -28.61
CA LEU A 190 -12.50 12.20 -29.97
C LEU A 190 -14.02 12.13 -30.06
N ARG A 191 -14.55 12.55 -31.21
CA ARG A 191 -15.98 12.50 -31.55
C ARG A 191 -16.35 11.19 -32.22
N GLY A 192 -17.62 10.82 -32.08
CA GLY A 192 -18.20 9.59 -32.63
C GLY A 192 -18.28 8.45 -31.63
N LYS A 193 -18.75 7.30 -32.11
CA LYS A 193 -18.85 6.07 -31.33
C LYS A 193 -17.47 5.43 -31.24
N SER A 194 -17.04 5.24 -30.00
CA SER A 194 -15.83 4.49 -29.69
C SER A 194 -16.05 2.97 -29.80
N ARG A 195 -17.29 2.51 -29.53
CA ARG A 195 -17.74 1.12 -29.68
C ARG A 195 -17.87 0.74 -31.14
N GLN A 196 -17.64 -0.54 -31.44
CA GLN A 196 -17.88 -1.04 -32.79
C GLN A 196 -19.38 -1.07 -33.10
N PRO A 197 -19.80 -0.67 -34.32
CA PRO A 197 -18.97 -0.07 -35.36
C PRO A 197 -18.57 1.37 -35.00
N ARG A 198 -17.25 1.63 -35.03
CA ARG A 198 -16.66 2.95 -34.71
C ARG A 198 -17.07 3.99 -35.74
N THR A 199 -17.35 5.22 -35.31
CA THR A 199 -17.78 6.30 -36.21
C THR A 199 -16.96 7.58 -36.06
N GLU A 200 -17.04 8.46 -37.07
CA GLU A 200 -16.40 9.79 -37.10
C GLU A 200 -14.88 9.77 -36.85
N GLU A 201 -14.40 10.41 -35.78
CA GLU A 201 -12.97 10.53 -35.47
C GLU A 201 -12.39 9.17 -35.03
N PHE A 202 -13.20 8.30 -34.42
CA PHE A 202 -12.78 6.92 -34.12
C PHE A 202 -12.62 6.05 -35.38
N ALA A 203 -13.43 6.28 -36.41
CA ALA A 203 -13.23 5.59 -37.70
C ALA A 203 -11.95 6.05 -38.39
N ARG A 204 -11.67 7.37 -38.38
CA ARG A 204 -10.41 7.94 -38.90
C ARG A 204 -9.18 7.44 -38.14
N PHE A 205 -9.32 7.21 -36.83
CA PHE A 205 -8.28 6.60 -36.01
C PHE A 205 -7.95 5.18 -36.50
N ASP A 206 -8.97 4.35 -36.72
CA ASP A 206 -8.78 2.99 -37.25
C ASP A 206 -8.19 2.99 -38.68
N GLU A 207 -8.64 3.89 -39.54
CA GLU A 207 -8.10 4.07 -40.89
C GLU A 207 -6.63 4.49 -40.86
N PHE A 208 -6.26 5.40 -39.96
CA PHE A 208 -4.88 5.86 -39.79
C PHE A 208 -3.97 4.72 -39.33
N ILE A 209 -4.37 3.94 -38.32
CA ILE A 209 -3.60 2.79 -37.82
C ILE A 209 -3.40 1.72 -38.90
N LYS A 210 -4.38 1.54 -39.80
CA LYS A 210 -4.29 0.59 -40.91
C LYS A 210 -3.48 1.10 -42.10
N SER A 211 -3.13 2.38 -42.14
CA SER A 211 -2.41 2.98 -43.28
C SER A 211 -0.94 2.54 -43.33
N ASP A 212 -0.42 2.35 -44.55
CA ASP A 212 1.01 2.05 -44.76
C ASP A 212 1.90 3.17 -44.21
N GLY A 213 1.45 4.42 -44.35
CA GLY A 213 2.16 5.59 -43.82
C GLY A 213 2.31 5.60 -42.30
N PHE A 214 1.42 4.95 -41.54
CA PHE A 214 1.62 4.72 -40.11
C PHE A 214 2.52 3.53 -39.84
N ASN A 215 2.33 2.44 -40.58
CA ASN A 215 3.07 1.19 -40.36
C ASN A 215 4.57 1.31 -40.64
N ASP A 216 4.95 2.13 -41.62
CA ASP A 216 6.34 2.38 -42.00
C ASP A 216 6.99 3.54 -41.22
N SER A 217 6.23 4.18 -40.32
CA SER A 217 6.64 5.39 -39.61
C SER A 217 7.22 5.09 -38.22
N PRO A 218 8.24 5.84 -37.76
CA PRO A 218 8.73 5.78 -36.37
C PRO A 218 7.64 6.02 -35.33
N LEU A 219 6.58 6.74 -35.70
CA LEU A 219 5.45 7.06 -34.83
C LEU A 219 4.79 5.80 -34.24
N LYS A 220 4.80 4.68 -34.97
CA LYS A 220 4.27 3.39 -34.51
C LYS A 220 4.81 2.97 -33.14
N TYR A 221 6.09 3.21 -32.86
CA TYR A 221 6.74 2.81 -31.60
C TYR A 221 6.38 3.70 -30.41
N ARG A 222 5.81 4.88 -30.68
CA ARG A 222 5.41 5.84 -29.65
C ARG A 222 3.90 5.98 -29.54
N PHE A 223 3.15 5.51 -30.53
CA PHE A 223 1.71 5.73 -30.66
C PHE A 223 0.88 5.37 -29.42
N HIS A 224 1.33 4.36 -28.64
CA HIS A 224 0.74 3.97 -27.36
C HIS A 224 0.52 5.13 -26.37
N TYR A 225 1.34 6.20 -26.41
CA TYR A 225 1.11 7.40 -25.59
C TYR A 225 -0.22 8.08 -25.95
N PHE A 226 -0.52 8.20 -27.24
CA PHE A 226 -1.75 8.80 -27.71
C PHE A 226 -2.95 7.87 -27.44
N GLU A 227 -2.81 6.56 -27.66
CA GLU A 227 -3.88 5.59 -27.38
C GLU A 227 -4.34 5.63 -25.91
N LYS A 228 -3.38 5.72 -24.98
CA LYS A 228 -3.67 5.84 -23.55
C LYS A 228 -4.47 7.10 -23.18
N LEU A 229 -4.30 8.20 -23.90
CA LEU A 229 -5.09 9.43 -23.67
C LEU A 229 -6.55 9.28 -24.11
N LEU A 230 -6.86 8.36 -25.03
CA LEU A 230 -8.20 8.13 -25.55
C LEU A 230 -9.05 7.23 -24.66
N GLY A 231 -8.39 6.44 -23.81
CA GLY A 231 -9.03 5.52 -22.88
C GLY A 231 -9.86 6.21 -21.80
N ARG A 232 -10.47 5.38 -20.96
CA ARG A 232 -10.96 5.85 -19.66
C ARG A 232 -9.74 6.32 -18.87
N THR A 233 -9.87 7.42 -18.13
CA THR A 233 -8.78 7.92 -17.30
C THR A 233 -9.29 8.36 -15.95
N TRP A 234 -8.54 7.97 -14.93
CA TRP A 234 -8.81 8.29 -13.53
C TRP A 234 -7.71 9.17 -13.01
N LYS A 235 -8.08 10.26 -12.35
CA LYS A 235 -7.15 11.18 -11.72
C LYS A 235 -7.20 11.00 -10.21
N ARG A 236 -6.02 10.88 -9.60
CA ARG A 236 -5.88 10.88 -8.15
C ARG A 236 -6.01 12.29 -7.60
N GLY A 237 -6.74 12.44 -6.50
CA GLY A 237 -6.70 13.58 -5.59
C GLY A 237 -6.11 13.13 -4.25
N GLU A 238 -5.04 13.78 -3.81
CA GLU A 238 -4.45 13.52 -2.50
C GLU A 238 -5.22 14.25 -1.40
N VAL A 239 -5.60 13.51 -0.35
CA VAL A 239 -6.23 14.08 0.83
C VAL A 239 -5.30 13.88 2.02
N ILE A 240 -4.97 14.98 2.69
CA ILE A 240 -4.19 15.00 3.94
C ILE A 240 -4.97 15.79 4.97
N VAL A 241 -5.44 15.12 6.01
CA VAL A 241 -6.16 15.74 7.12
C VAL A 241 -5.31 15.66 8.38
N LYS A 242 -4.92 16.82 8.92
CA LYS A 242 -4.19 16.94 10.19
C LYS A 242 -5.16 17.28 11.31
N LYS A 243 -5.11 16.51 12.39
CA LYS A 243 -5.98 16.65 13.58
C LYS A 243 -5.15 16.46 14.84
N THR A 244 -5.36 17.33 15.81
CA THR A 244 -4.93 17.08 17.19
C THR A 244 -6.09 16.39 17.90
N ILE A 245 -5.88 15.13 18.29
CA ILE A 245 -6.90 14.31 18.95
C ILE A 245 -6.61 14.21 20.44
N LEU A 246 -7.67 14.22 21.26
CA LEU A 246 -7.55 13.92 22.68
C LEU A 246 -7.38 12.41 22.88
N VAL A 247 -6.55 12.03 23.85
CA VAL A 247 -6.37 10.65 24.31
C VAL A 247 -7.57 10.25 25.18
N SER A 248 -8.73 10.15 24.53
CA SER A 248 -10.01 9.78 25.13
C SER A 248 -10.84 8.97 24.14
N GLU A 249 -11.77 8.17 24.64
CA GLU A 249 -12.60 7.33 23.79
C GLU A 249 -13.56 8.16 22.92
N ILE A 250 -13.51 7.91 21.62
CA ILE A 250 -14.42 8.41 20.60
C ILE A 250 -15.23 7.20 20.11
N ALA A 251 -16.37 6.96 20.76
CA ALA A 251 -17.21 5.79 20.48
C ALA A 251 -17.92 5.87 19.12
N ASN A 252 -18.35 7.07 18.72
CA ASN A 252 -18.99 7.32 17.43
C ASN A 252 -17.95 7.83 16.43
N PRO A 253 -17.87 7.28 15.20
CA PRO A 253 -16.92 7.74 14.20
C PRO A 253 -17.05 9.24 13.91
N GLU A 254 -15.95 9.99 13.99
CA GLU A 254 -15.89 11.40 13.58
C GLU A 254 -15.48 11.48 12.11
N THR A 255 -16.31 12.10 11.28
CA THR A 255 -16.03 12.29 9.85
C THR A 255 -14.96 13.35 9.64
N ILE A 256 -13.92 12.98 8.89
CA ILE A 256 -12.79 13.85 8.52
C ILE A 256 -12.82 14.28 7.06
N TYR A 257 -13.58 13.57 6.22
CA TYR A 257 -13.79 13.89 4.82
C TYR A 257 -15.17 13.45 4.37
N GLU A 258 -15.85 14.28 3.59
CA GLU A 258 -17.15 13.97 2.97
C GLU A 258 -17.24 14.63 1.59
N GLU A 259 -17.70 13.86 0.60
CA GLU A 259 -17.93 14.35 -0.76
C GLU A 259 -19.14 13.66 -1.39
N SER A 260 -19.98 14.41 -2.10
CA SER A 260 -21.09 13.84 -2.87
C SER A 260 -20.63 13.45 -4.26
N LEU A 261 -20.75 12.16 -4.60
CA LEU A 261 -20.37 11.64 -5.92
C LEU A 261 -21.47 11.84 -6.97
N THR A 262 -22.68 12.21 -6.56
CA THR A 262 -23.82 12.45 -7.45
C THR A 262 -24.49 13.80 -7.16
N LYS A 263 -25.31 14.27 -8.12
CA LYS A 263 -26.15 15.46 -7.93
C LYS A 263 -27.27 15.23 -6.90
N SER A 264 -27.66 13.98 -6.65
CA SER A 264 -28.47 13.59 -5.49
C SER A 264 -27.56 13.26 -4.31
N ASN A 265 -28.01 13.55 -3.08
CA ASN A 265 -27.28 13.28 -1.83
C ASN A 265 -27.26 11.80 -1.43
N ASP A 266 -27.63 10.87 -2.31
CA ASP A 266 -27.80 9.44 -1.98
C ASP A 266 -26.51 8.62 -2.18
N ASN A 267 -25.38 9.29 -2.47
CA ASN A 267 -24.13 8.62 -2.80
C ASN A 267 -22.92 9.39 -2.26
N LEU A 268 -22.79 9.39 -0.93
CA LEU A 268 -21.74 10.10 -0.22
C LEU A 268 -20.51 9.21 -0.01
N LEU A 269 -19.35 9.73 -0.39
CA LEU A 269 -18.06 9.23 0.06
C LEU A 269 -17.74 9.86 1.41
N ARG A 270 -17.45 9.04 2.43
CA ARG A 270 -17.03 9.50 3.76
C ARG A 270 -15.84 8.72 4.29
N ALA A 271 -14.91 9.44 4.89
CA ALA A 271 -13.86 8.88 5.72
C ALA A 271 -14.05 9.36 7.16
N SER A 272 -14.05 8.44 8.10
CA SER A 272 -14.19 8.75 9.54
C SER A 272 -13.13 8.03 10.36
N TYR A 273 -12.84 8.55 11.54
CA TYR A 273 -11.94 7.90 12.49
C TYR A 273 -12.60 7.67 13.85
N THR A 274 -12.06 6.72 14.59
CA THR A 274 -12.40 6.46 15.99
C THR A 274 -11.14 6.33 16.82
N VAL A 275 -11.25 6.61 18.11
CA VAL A 275 -10.16 6.51 19.08
C VAL A 275 -10.65 5.67 20.25
N ARG A 276 -9.88 4.67 20.63
CA ARG A 276 -10.11 3.90 21.86
C ARG A 276 -8.86 3.91 22.72
N THR A 277 -9.04 4.10 24.01
CA THR A 277 -7.95 4.16 24.97
C THR A 277 -8.09 3.08 26.01
N TYR A 278 -6.99 2.40 26.33
CA TYR A 278 -6.95 1.33 27.33
C TYR A 278 -5.78 1.55 28.28
N SER A 279 -5.98 1.23 29.55
CA SER A 279 -4.91 1.22 30.56
C SER A 279 -4.95 -0.11 31.29
N PHE A 280 -3.79 -0.78 31.43
CA PHE A 280 -3.70 -2.04 32.14
C PHE A 280 -3.13 -1.83 33.55
N PRO A 281 -3.72 -2.44 34.60
CA PRO A 281 -3.20 -2.31 35.97
C PRO A 281 -1.74 -2.74 36.13
N LYS A 282 -1.28 -3.71 35.32
CA LYS A 282 0.09 -4.21 35.34
C LYS A 282 1.12 -3.19 34.83
N ASN A 283 0.70 -2.24 33.98
CA ASN A 283 1.55 -1.20 33.38
C ASN A 283 0.94 0.19 33.62
N PRO A 284 0.93 0.70 34.87
CA PRO A 284 0.19 1.91 35.23
C PRO A 284 0.75 3.21 34.63
N GLY A 285 1.96 3.18 34.06
CA GLY A 285 2.56 4.30 33.32
C GLY A 285 2.20 4.35 31.83
N HIS A 286 1.40 3.41 31.33
CA HIS A 286 1.16 3.21 29.91
C HIS A 286 -0.32 3.44 29.56
N THR A 287 -0.56 4.26 28.54
CA THR A 287 -1.86 4.42 27.90
C THR A 287 -1.78 3.86 26.47
N TYR A 288 -2.60 2.84 26.20
CA TYR A 288 -2.71 2.24 24.88
C TYR A 288 -3.76 2.99 24.08
N VAL A 289 -3.39 3.48 22.91
CA VAL A 289 -4.26 4.25 22.02
C VAL A 289 -4.45 3.47 20.74
N LYS A 290 -5.71 3.18 20.40
CA LYS A 290 -6.11 2.60 19.11
C LYS A 290 -6.81 3.67 18.31
N ILE A 291 -6.22 4.07 17.18
CA ILE A 291 -6.82 4.95 16.19
C ILE A 291 -7.23 4.07 15.01
N GLN A 292 -8.48 4.19 14.56
CA GLN A 292 -8.97 3.45 13.40
C GLN A 292 -9.54 4.43 12.38
N LEU A 293 -9.06 4.33 11.14
CA LEU A 293 -9.59 5.04 9.98
C LEU A 293 -10.49 4.09 9.20
N ALA A 294 -11.71 4.51 8.88
CA ALA A 294 -12.70 3.70 8.19
C ALA A 294 -13.35 4.46 7.04
N ASN A 295 -13.67 3.72 5.98
CA ASN A 295 -14.57 4.15 4.93
C ASN A 295 -16.01 4.02 5.45
N THR A 296 -16.65 5.16 5.73
CA THR A 296 -18.01 5.27 6.26
C THR A 296 -19.00 5.78 5.21
N SER A 297 -18.62 5.65 3.94
CA SER A 297 -19.46 5.96 2.78
C SER A 297 -20.76 5.15 2.79
N ASP A 298 -21.73 5.59 2.00
CA ASP A 298 -22.97 4.84 1.84
C ASP A 298 -22.71 3.45 1.24
N LYS A 299 -23.47 2.45 1.71
CA LYS A 299 -23.31 1.05 1.31
C LYS A 299 -23.34 0.89 -0.20
N HIS A 300 -22.56 -0.07 -0.69
CA HIS A 300 -22.48 -0.37 -2.11
C HIS A 300 -23.25 -1.66 -2.44
N PRO A 301 -24.05 -1.67 -3.53
CA PRO A 301 -24.84 -2.84 -3.91
C PRO A 301 -23.99 -4.10 -4.08
N ALA A 302 -24.47 -5.22 -3.53
CA ALA A 302 -23.71 -6.47 -3.52
C ALA A 302 -23.46 -7.06 -4.91
N ASN A 303 -24.38 -6.84 -5.84
CA ASN A 303 -24.33 -7.30 -7.23
C ASN A 303 -23.54 -6.37 -8.17
N LYS A 304 -22.96 -5.29 -7.65
CA LYS A 304 -22.15 -4.31 -8.40
C LYS A 304 -20.82 -4.05 -7.70
N PHE A 305 -20.35 -5.01 -6.92
CA PHE A 305 -19.14 -4.96 -6.11
C PHE A 305 -17.90 -5.48 -6.88
N SER A 306 -17.90 -5.38 -8.21
CA SER A 306 -16.75 -5.71 -9.06
C SER A 306 -15.70 -4.61 -9.06
N ASN A 307 -14.42 -4.97 -9.16
CA ASN A 307 -13.31 -4.01 -9.28
C ASN A 307 -13.38 -3.17 -10.57
N ALA A 308 -14.16 -3.59 -11.56
CA ALA A 308 -14.44 -2.82 -12.78
C ALA A 308 -15.58 -1.79 -12.60
N ASN A 309 -16.26 -1.78 -11.45
CA ASN A 309 -17.40 -0.89 -11.25
C ASN A 309 -16.94 0.56 -10.98
N GLU A 310 -17.36 1.51 -11.83
CA GLU A 310 -16.98 2.92 -11.70
C GLU A 310 -17.35 3.53 -10.35
N ARG A 311 -18.56 3.24 -9.83
CA ARG A 311 -19.03 3.81 -8.56
C ARG A 311 -18.28 3.23 -7.37
N LEU A 312 -17.93 1.94 -7.41
CA LEU A 312 -17.12 1.32 -6.36
C LEU A 312 -15.73 1.96 -6.33
N ASN A 313 -15.10 2.13 -7.49
CA ASN A 313 -13.80 2.79 -7.60
C ASN A 313 -13.83 4.22 -7.04
N ALA A 314 -14.87 5.01 -7.37
CA ALA A 314 -15.03 6.36 -6.85
C ALA A 314 -15.32 6.42 -5.34
N LYS A 315 -15.89 5.36 -4.74
CA LYS A 315 -16.17 5.24 -3.31
C LYS A 315 -15.02 4.66 -2.48
N SER A 316 -14.05 4.03 -3.11
CA SER A 316 -12.93 3.40 -2.41
C SER A 316 -11.87 4.43 -2.03
N ILE A 317 -11.28 4.25 -0.85
CA ILE A 317 -10.21 5.11 -0.33
C ILE A 317 -8.89 4.37 -0.57
N PHE A 318 -7.96 4.96 -1.30
CA PHE A 318 -6.71 4.32 -1.69
C PHE A 318 -5.53 4.83 -0.86
N GLN A 319 -4.48 4.02 -0.77
CA GLN A 319 -3.24 4.35 -0.05
C GLN A 319 -3.48 4.90 1.36
N ALA A 320 -4.48 4.37 2.08
CA ALA A 320 -4.88 4.88 3.38
C ALA A 320 -3.73 4.80 4.39
N LYS A 321 -3.46 5.90 5.09
CA LYS A 321 -2.34 6.01 6.01
C LYS A 321 -2.73 6.79 7.25
N ILE A 322 -2.35 6.27 8.40
CA ILE A 322 -2.41 6.98 9.68
C ILE A 322 -0.97 7.23 10.11
N LYS A 323 -0.61 8.49 10.34
CA LYS A 323 0.68 8.88 10.93
C LYS A 323 0.41 9.64 12.21
N VAL A 324 1.14 9.29 13.27
CA VAL A 324 1.04 9.93 14.59
C VAL A 324 2.41 10.44 14.97
N ILE A 325 2.44 11.67 15.49
CA ILE A 325 3.62 12.25 16.13
C ILE A 325 3.41 12.11 17.65
N ALA A 326 4.26 11.33 18.31
CA ALA A 326 4.11 10.94 19.71
C ALA A 326 5.44 11.04 20.46
N GLN A 327 5.63 12.13 21.21
CA GLN A 327 6.90 12.44 21.88
C GLN A 327 7.29 11.41 22.96
N GLU A 328 6.31 10.83 23.65
CA GLU A 328 6.55 9.88 24.74
C GLU A 328 6.11 8.45 24.40
N LEU A 329 6.49 7.97 23.21
CA LEU A 329 6.16 6.63 22.72
C LEU A 329 6.81 5.55 23.61
N LYS A 330 5.99 4.61 24.11
CA LYS A 330 6.42 3.50 24.95
C LYS A 330 6.34 2.17 24.19
N PRO A 331 7.13 1.15 24.57
CA PRO A 331 7.00 -0.19 24.02
C PRO A 331 5.56 -0.72 24.19
N TYR A 332 4.96 -1.17 23.09
CA TYR A 332 3.60 -1.73 23.07
C TYR A 332 3.55 -3.10 23.75
N LYS A 333 4.55 -3.95 23.48
CA LYS A 333 4.76 -5.23 24.16
C LYS A 333 6.05 -5.18 24.97
N SER A 334 6.00 -5.65 26.21
CA SER A 334 7.21 -5.93 26.98
C SER A 334 7.85 -7.22 26.48
N TYR A 335 9.17 -7.24 26.32
CA TYR A 335 9.91 -8.45 25.95
C TYR A 335 9.73 -9.56 27.01
N ILE A 336 9.49 -9.18 28.27
CA ILE A 336 9.31 -10.08 29.41
C ILE A 336 8.02 -10.92 29.28
N GLU A 337 7.03 -10.43 28.52
CA GLU A 337 5.70 -11.06 28.42
C GLU A 337 5.55 -12.00 27.20
N LEU A 338 6.63 -12.29 26.46
CA LEU A 338 6.56 -13.15 25.27
C LEU A 338 6.34 -14.63 25.62
N ASN A 339 7.00 -15.12 26.68
CA ASN A 339 6.92 -16.52 27.14
C ASN A 339 6.62 -16.59 28.65
N PRO A 340 5.41 -16.16 29.09
CA PRO A 340 5.12 -15.98 30.52
C PRO A 340 4.86 -17.28 31.29
N LEU A 341 4.71 -18.41 30.60
CA LEU A 341 4.32 -19.71 31.19
C LEU A 341 5.46 -20.73 31.22
N ASP A 342 6.59 -20.43 30.57
CA ASP A 342 7.72 -21.33 30.44
C ASP A 342 9.01 -20.58 30.81
N ARG A 343 9.62 -21.02 31.91
CA ARG A 343 10.83 -20.41 32.48
C ARG A 343 12.08 -20.64 31.63
N GLU A 344 12.13 -21.73 30.86
CA GLU A 344 13.24 -21.97 29.93
C GLU A 344 13.09 -21.08 28.70
N ALA A 345 11.87 -20.98 28.15
CA ALA A 345 11.58 -20.07 27.05
C ALA A 345 11.68 -18.59 27.44
N GLU A 346 11.52 -18.23 28.73
CA GLU A 346 11.78 -16.88 29.23
C GLU A 346 13.23 -16.44 28.99
N ILE A 347 14.19 -17.36 28.96
CA ILE A 347 15.59 -17.05 28.62
C ILE A 347 15.69 -16.53 27.18
N LEU A 348 14.86 -17.03 26.25
CA LEU A 348 14.82 -16.57 24.87
C LEU A 348 14.31 -15.12 24.76
N ASN A 349 13.54 -14.63 25.73
CA ASN A 349 13.05 -13.25 25.73
C ASN A 349 14.20 -12.23 25.82
N TYR A 350 15.33 -12.60 26.45
CA TYR A 350 16.51 -11.74 26.53
C TYR A 350 17.16 -11.46 25.18
N LEU A 351 16.97 -12.34 24.19
CA LEU A 351 17.39 -12.09 22.80
C LEU A 351 16.68 -10.87 22.19
N TYR A 352 15.50 -10.53 22.72
CA TYR A 352 14.66 -9.43 22.25
C TYR A 352 14.66 -8.22 23.19
N LYS A 353 15.52 -8.19 24.22
CA LYS A 353 15.56 -7.12 25.23
C LYS A 353 15.69 -5.72 24.61
N ASP A 354 16.45 -5.61 23.52
CA ASP A 354 16.70 -4.35 22.80
C ASP A 354 15.83 -4.21 21.54
N LYS A 355 14.92 -5.15 21.29
CA LYS A 355 13.98 -5.13 20.16
C LYS A 355 12.60 -4.67 20.61
N PHE A 356 12.44 -3.36 20.65
CA PHE A 356 11.18 -2.73 21.02
C PHE A 356 10.19 -2.69 19.84
N SER A 357 8.98 -3.19 20.09
CA SER A 357 7.81 -2.97 19.23
C SER A 357 6.99 -1.84 19.85
N TYR A 358 6.71 -0.79 19.08
CA TYR A 358 6.01 0.40 19.57
C TYR A 358 4.53 0.44 19.19
N GLY A 359 4.09 -0.44 18.32
CA GLY A 359 2.69 -0.57 17.97
C GLY A 359 2.40 -1.77 17.10
N ILE A 360 1.11 -1.99 16.90
CA ILE A 360 0.54 -3.04 16.06
C ILE A 360 -0.50 -2.41 15.12
N GLY A 361 -0.52 -2.90 13.88
CA GLY A 361 -1.48 -2.49 12.88
C GLY A 361 -2.65 -3.48 12.83
N HIS A 362 -3.83 -2.98 12.53
CA HIS A 362 -5.02 -3.77 12.23
C HIS A 362 -5.32 -3.59 10.74
N ASN A 363 -5.39 -4.69 9.98
CA ASN A 363 -5.46 -4.69 8.51
C ASN A 363 -4.29 -3.97 7.81
N CYS A 364 -3.20 -3.71 8.53
CA CYS A 364 -1.99 -3.09 8.03
C CYS A 364 -0.79 -3.44 8.95
N SER A 365 0.41 -3.09 8.50
CA SER A 365 1.63 -3.12 9.31
C SER A 365 1.94 -1.74 9.87
N VAL A 366 2.94 -1.65 10.75
CA VAL A 366 3.35 -0.40 11.41
C VAL A 366 4.84 -0.22 11.28
N THR A 367 5.25 1.03 11.07
CA THR A 367 6.64 1.47 11.10
C THR A 367 6.76 2.64 12.07
N TRP A 368 7.91 2.75 12.72
CA TRP A 368 8.17 3.84 13.67
C TRP A 368 9.58 4.37 13.47
N ASN A 369 9.74 5.68 13.66
CA ASN A 369 11.02 6.36 13.62
C ASN A 369 11.23 7.06 14.96
N LYS A 370 12.22 6.58 15.74
CA LYS A 370 12.55 7.17 17.04
C LYS A 370 13.07 8.60 16.93
N SER A 371 13.82 8.92 15.89
CA SER A 371 14.42 10.24 15.70
C SER A 371 13.38 11.31 15.38
N GLU A 372 12.29 10.92 14.72
CA GLU A 372 11.17 11.81 14.40
C GLU A 372 10.00 11.69 15.37
N GLU A 373 10.10 10.79 16.36
CA GLU A 373 9.01 10.45 17.29
C GLU A 373 7.71 10.09 16.56
N THR A 374 7.82 9.44 15.39
CA THR A 374 6.68 9.11 14.55
C THR A 374 6.37 7.62 14.57
N ILE A 375 5.08 7.32 14.53
CA ILE A 375 4.57 5.97 14.28
C ILE A 375 3.49 6.04 13.19
N GLN A 376 3.55 5.16 12.21
CA GLN A 376 2.68 5.21 11.06
C GLN A 376 2.32 3.83 10.52
N THR A 377 1.17 3.72 9.89
CA THR A 377 0.76 2.50 9.17
C THR A 377 1.52 2.36 7.85
N THR A 378 1.71 1.11 7.43
CA THR A 378 2.25 0.75 6.12
C THR A 378 1.64 -0.56 5.64
N PHE A 379 1.54 -0.74 4.32
CA PHE A 379 1.11 -2.00 3.70
C PHE A 379 2.28 -2.81 3.13
N LEU A 380 3.46 -2.19 3.07
CA LEU A 380 4.69 -2.81 2.59
C LEU A 380 5.76 -2.58 3.67
N PRO A 381 5.72 -3.34 4.78
CA PRO A 381 6.74 -3.24 5.80
C PRO A 381 8.08 -3.70 5.24
N GLN A 382 9.15 -3.01 5.62
CA GLN A 382 10.51 -3.39 5.32
C GLN A 382 11.24 -3.72 6.62
N TYR A 383 12.01 -4.80 6.58
CA TYR A 383 12.90 -5.16 7.66
C TYR A 383 14.25 -5.56 7.07
N ASP A 384 15.32 -4.94 7.55
CA ASP A 384 16.67 -5.31 7.15
C ASP A 384 17.12 -6.53 7.96
N VAL A 385 17.33 -7.64 7.26
CA VAL A 385 17.83 -8.86 7.87
C VAL A 385 19.33 -8.66 8.06
N LYS A 386 19.72 -8.35 9.30
CA LYS A 386 21.13 -8.27 9.68
C LYS A 386 21.80 -9.61 9.37
N ASP A 387 22.91 -9.53 8.66
CA ASP A 387 23.73 -10.70 8.36
C ASP A 387 24.35 -11.26 9.66
N THR A 388 24.54 -12.57 9.71
CA THR A 388 25.19 -13.24 10.84
C THR A 388 26.60 -13.62 10.44
N LYS A 389 27.58 -12.97 11.09
CA LYS A 389 28.98 -13.30 10.89
C LYS A 389 29.44 -14.19 12.05
N ASN A 390 29.96 -15.38 11.73
CA ASN A 390 30.41 -16.35 12.71
C ASN A 390 31.95 -16.39 12.85
N ASN A 391 32.66 -15.52 12.15
CA ASN A 391 34.11 -15.44 12.19
C ASN A 391 34.57 -13.98 12.25
N PHE A 392 35.76 -13.76 12.77
CA PHE A 392 36.43 -12.48 12.71
C PHE A 392 37.25 -12.42 11.42
N SER A 393 37.36 -11.23 10.85
CA SER A 393 38.24 -10.93 9.73
C SER A 393 39.13 -9.75 10.07
N GLU A 394 40.29 -9.65 9.44
CA GLU A 394 41.17 -8.49 9.57
C GLU A 394 40.45 -7.17 9.29
N GLU A 395 39.42 -7.21 8.43
CA GLU A 395 38.60 -6.04 8.09
C GLU A 395 37.76 -5.49 9.24
N ASP A 396 37.44 -6.31 10.26
CA ASP A 396 36.68 -5.86 11.44
C ASP A 396 37.54 -5.05 12.40
N PHE A 397 38.87 -5.14 12.28
CA PHE A 397 39.85 -4.51 13.15
C PHE A 397 40.81 -3.61 12.37
N LYS A 398 40.32 -2.95 11.32
CA LYS A 398 41.14 -2.05 10.46
C LYS A 398 41.86 -0.95 11.25
N ASP A 399 41.26 -0.50 12.34
CA ASP A 399 41.84 0.52 13.20
C ASP A 399 42.98 -0.02 14.08
N ASN A 400 43.02 -1.34 14.34
CA ASN A 400 44.06 -2.00 15.12
C ASN A 400 44.21 -3.51 14.80
N LEU A 401 45.04 -3.83 13.81
CA LEU A 401 45.33 -5.22 13.40
C LEU A 401 45.88 -6.11 14.53
N ASN A 402 46.50 -5.53 15.58
CA ASN A 402 46.97 -6.31 16.71
C ASN A 402 45.81 -6.92 17.52
N ASP A 403 44.65 -6.27 17.51
CA ASP A 403 43.46 -6.77 18.20
C ASP A 403 42.92 -8.02 17.50
N PHE A 404 42.94 -8.05 16.16
CA PHE A 404 42.60 -9.26 15.40
C PHE A 404 43.55 -10.43 15.72
N LEU A 405 44.86 -10.18 15.73
CA LEU A 405 45.86 -11.21 16.05
C LEU A 405 45.69 -11.73 17.48
N SER A 406 45.52 -10.83 18.45
CA SER A 406 45.31 -11.17 19.86
C SER A 406 44.01 -11.96 20.06
N LEU A 407 42.96 -11.61 19.32
CA LEU A 407 41.67 -12.29 19.40
C LEU A 407 41.73 -13.68 18.77
N ASN A 408 42.40 -13.83 17.63
CA ASN A 408 42.59 -15.13 16.99
C ASN A 408 43.45 -16.06 17.84
N GLU A 409 44.49 -15.53 18.50
CA GLU A 409 45.29 -16.28 19.48
C GLU A 409 44.46 -16.70 20.71
N SER A 410 43.52 -15.85 21.14
CA SER A 410 42.63 -16.14 22.28
C SER A 410 41.57 -17.20 21.95
N LEU A 411 41.25 -17.39 20.67
CA LEU A 411 40.30 -18.40 20.18
C LEU A 411 40.96 -19.72 19.77
N ASP A 412 42.29 -19.77 19.74
CA ASP A 412 43.04 -20.98 19.41
C ASP A 412 42.95 -22.01 20.55
N ILE A 413 42.48 -23.21 20.23
CA ILE A 413 42.30 -24.31 21.18
C ILE A 413 43.63 -24.69 21.82
N TYR A 414 44.73 -24.64 21.06
CA TYR A 414 46.05 -24.96 21.61
C TYR A 414 46.44 -23.94 22.69
N SER A 415 46.27 -22.65 22.40
CA SER A 415 46.48 -21.54 23.33
C SER A 415 45.68 -21.61 24.64
N LEU A 416 44.47 -22.19 24.61
CA LEU A 416 43.62 -22.37 25.80
C LEU A 416 43.81 -23.73 26.49
N SER A 417 44.69 -24.59 25.97
CA SER A 417 44.91 -25.94 26.49
C SER A 417 45.98 -26.01 27.58
N HIS A 418 45.97 -27.10 28.34
CA HIS A 418 47.05 -27.46 29.26
C HIS A 418 48.40 -27.71 28.56
N PHE A 419 48.39 -27.88 27.23
CA PHE A 419 49.60 -28.09 26.44
C PHE A 419 50.27 -26.79 26.00
N SER A 420 49.68 -25.63 26.32
CA SER A 420 50.32 -24.34 26.11
C SER A 420 51.28 -24.01 27.26
N ASP A 421 52.35 -23.27 26.96
CA ASP A 421 53.28 -22.76 27.97
C ASP A 421 52.72 -21.53 28.73
N LYS A 422 51.43 -21.21 28.56
CA LYS A 422 50.79 -20.02 29.14
C LYS A 422 50.40 -20.27 30.58
N ASN A 423 50.71 -19.30 31.45
CA ASN A 423 50.30 -19.35 32.85
C ASN A 423 48.86 -18.85 33.04
N GLN A 424 48.27 -19.17 34.20
CA GLN A 424 46.89 -18.80 34.53
C GLN A 424 46.60 -17.29 34.37
N SER A 425 47.54 -16.43 34.76
CA SER A 425 47.37 -14.97 34.65
C SER A 425 47.34 -14.49 33.19
N GLN A 426 48.12 -15.14 32.31
CA GLN A 426 48.14 -14.83 30.89
C GLN A 426 46.83 -15.28 30.22
N ILE A 427 46.32 -16.46 30.56
CA ILE A 427 45.04 -16.97 30.05
C ILE A 427 43.89 -16.06 30.49
N ILE A 428 43.84 -15.66 31.76
CA ILE A 428 42.81 -14.73 32.26
C ILE A 428 42.86 -13.41 31.48
N LYS A 429 44.05 -12.85 31.26
CA LYS A 429 44.21 -11.61 30.49
C LYS A 429 43.73 -11.76 29.04
N GLN A 430 44.00 -12.90 28.41
CA GLN A 430 43.53 -13.19 27.04
C GLN A 430 41.99 -13.28 26.99
N LEU A 431 41.37 -13.99 27.94
CA LEU A 431 39.91 -14.07 28.02
C LEU A 431 39.25 -12.71 28.30
N THR A 432 39.83 -11.88 29.16
CA THR A 432 39.35 -10.50 29.38
C THR A 432 39.46 -9.67 28.10
N SER A 433 40.60 -9.75 27.40
CA SER A 433 40.80 -9.06 26.13
C SER A 433 39.80 -9.52 25.06
N PHE A 434 39.50 -10.83 25.00
CA PHE A 434 38.46 -11.36 24.14
C PHE A 434 37.09 -10.74 24.46
N VAL A 435 36.69 -10.68 25.74
CA VAL A 435 35.41 -10.08 26.14
C VAL A 435 35.33 -8.60 25.75
N ASP A 436 36.40 -7.84 25.97
CA ASP A 436 36.45 -6.41 25.65
C ASP A 436 36.35 -6.18 24.13
N LEU A 437 37.13 -6.93 23.35
CA LEU A 437 37.11 -6.85 21.87
C LEU A 437 35.80 -7.36 21.28
N TYR A 438 35.23 -8.44 21.83
CA TYR A 438 33.92 -8.93 21.42
C TYR A 438 32.82 -7.91 21.73
N GLY A 439 32.90 -7.23 22.87
CA GLY A 439 31.98 -6.16 23.27
C GLY A 439 32.02 -4.92 22.38
N LEU A 440 33.16 -4.64 21.73
CA LEU A 440 33.27 -3.58 20.72
C LEU A 440 32.70 -4.00 19.35
N TRP A 441 32.66 -5.31 19.08
CA TRP A 441 32.24 -5.87 17.80
C TRP A 441 30.71 -6.02 17.68
N ILE A 442 30.01 -6.30 18.79
CA ILE A 442 28.54 -6.40 18.87
C ILE A 442 27.88 -5.02 19.06
#